data_AF-A0A257YA51-F1
#
_entry.id   AF-A0A257YA51-F1
#
_cell.length_a   1.000
_cell.length_b   1.000
_cell.length_c   1.000
_cell.angle_alpha   90.00
_cell.angle_beta   90.00
_cell.angle_gamma   90.00
#
_symmetry.space_group_name_H-M   'P 1'
#
loop_
_entity.id
_entity.type
_entity.pdbx_description
1 polymer ?
#
loop_
_entity_poly.entity_id
_entity_poly.type
_entity_poly.pdbx_seq_one_letter_code
_entity_poly.pdbx_strand_id
1 'polypeptide(L)'
;MTKIPTKTLLSLLIASATIARQPTLGTETLANKRDERLARLLQRHDRKGELRASLLNVDPADLTRLHKKYSLKELVHQHGFLDMKGFRYALHGKIKDELHTRGWSSGRIQARITKKLKNSDPTA
;
A
#
# COMPACT_ATOMS: atom_id res chain seq x y z
N MET A 1 -9.40 -13.51 6.06
CA MET A 1 -8.62 -12.95 4.93
C MET A 1 -8.07 -14.09 4.09
N THR A 2 -8.33 -14.09 2.78
CA THR A 2 -7.56 -14.92 1.83
C THR A 2 -6.08 -14.67 2.05
N LYS A 3 -5.30 -15.73 2.28
CA LYS A 3 -3.88 -15.63 2.65
C LYS A 3 -3.07 -15.01 1.50
N ILE A 4 -2.92 -13.68 1.49
CA ILE A 4 -2.02 -12.98 0.57
C ILE A 4 -0.62 -13.57 0.79
N PRO A 5 0.09 -14.09 -0.23
CA PRO A 5 1.41 -14.68 -0.02
C PRO A 5 2.43 -13.69 0.55
N THR A 6 3.37 -14.16 1.37
CA THR A 6 4.38 -13.28 2.01
C THR A 6 5.24 -12.51 1.00
N LYS A 7 5.61 -13.14 -0.13
CA LYS A 7 6.34 -12.47 -1.23
C LYS A 7 5.54 -11.28 -1.81
N THR A 8 4.23 -11.42 -1.80
CA THR A 8 3.29 -10.42 -2.30
C THR A 8 3.13 -9.27 -1.32
N LEU A 9 3.00 -9.57 -0.02
CA LEU A 9 3.02 -8.56 1.04
C LEU A 9 4.29 -7.73 1.01
N LEU A 10 5.46 -8.35 0.83
CA LEU A 10 6.72 -7.63 0.69
C LEU A 10 6.74 -6.72 -0.54
N SER A 11 6.18 -7.16 -1.66
CA SER A 11 6.08 -6.35 -2.88
C SER A 11 5.17 -5.13 -2.68
N LEU A 12 4.03 -5.31 -2.02
CA LEU A 12 3.11 -4.22 -1.63
C LEU A 12 3.76 -3.27 -0.62
N LEU A 13 4.54 -3.81 0.33
CA LEU A 13 5.27 -3.02 1.32
C LEU A 13 6.31 -2.13 0.67
N ILE A 14 7.08 -2.65 -0.27
CA ILE A 14 8.10 -1.88 -0.99
C ILE A 14 7.44 -0.77 -1.82
N ALA A 15 6.35 -1.08 -2.51
CA ALA A 15 5.62 -0.09 -3.30
C ALA A 15 5.01 1.03 -2.42
N SER A 16 4.45 0.69 -1.26
CA SER A 16 3.94 1.69 -0.30
C SER A 16 5.07 2.50 0.35
N ALA A 17 6.22 1.88 0.66
CA ALA A 17 7.38 2.56 1.23
C ALA A 17 7.93 3.65 0.30
N THR A 18 7.94 3.42 -1.02
CA THR A 18 8.40 4.43 -1.99
C THR A 18 7.53 5.69 -2.01
N ILE A 19 6.28 5.59 -1.60
CA ILE A 19 5.33 6.71 -1.61
C ILE A 19 5.34 7.46 -0.28
N ALA A 20 5.55 6.75 0.84
CA ALA A 20 5.69 7.37 2.16
C ALA A 20 6.95 8.25 2.31
N ARG A 21 7.95 8.08 1.43
CA ARG A 21 9.26 8.74 1.52
C ARG A 21 9.42 10.03 0.71
N GLN A 22 8.37 10.56 0.08
CA GLN A 22 8.52 11.72 -0.80
C GLN A 22 8.80 13.04 -0.05
N PRO A 23 9.89 13.75 -0.38
CA PRO A 23 10.06 15.17 -0.11
C PRO A 23 9.28 16.01 -1.14
N THR A 24 8.87 17.19 -0.71
CA THR A 24 7.82 18.06 -1.27
C THR A 24 8.15 18.80 -2.58
N LEU A 25 9.17 18.43 -3.36
CA LEU A 25 9.62 19.25 -4.49
C LEU A 25 9.93 18.44 -5.77
N GLY A 26 9.19 18.74 -6.85
CA GLY A 26 9.66 18.63 -8.24
C GLY A 26 9.47 17.33 -9.04
N THR A 27 8.79 16.29 -8.56
CA THR A 27 8.72 14.98 -9.27
C THR A 27 7.30 14.41 -9.42
N GLU A 28 6.34 15.24 -9.80
CA GLU A 28 4.93 14.84 -9.97
C GLU A 28 4.75 13.62 -10.90
N THR A 29 5.49 13.58 -12.02
CA THR A 29 5.42 12.46 -12.98
C THR A 29 5.94 11.14 -12.41
N LEU A 30 6.95 11.19 -11.54
CA LEU A 30 7.52 10.02 -10.87
C LEU A 30 6.64 9.55 -9.70
N ALA A 31 5.99 10.48 -9.01
CA ALA A 31 4.97 10.19 -8.00
C ALA A 31 3.79 9.42 -8.64
N ASN A 32 3.27 9.93 -9.75
CA ASN A 32 2.15 9.33 -10.48
C ASN A 32 2.47 7.91 -10.96
N LYS A 33 3.68 7.66 -11.50
CA LYS A 33 4.11 6.31 -11.90
C LYS A 33 4.19 5.33 -10.73
N ARG A 34 4.67 5.78 -9.56
CA ARG A 34 4.72 4.95 -8.34
C ARG A 34 3.33 4.64 -7.81
N ASP A 35 2.42 5.60 -7.89
CA ASP A 35 1.02 5.45 -7.51
C ASP A 35 0.28 4.46 -8.39
N GLU A 36 0.45 4.55 -9.70
CA GLU A 36 -0.09 3.56 -10.63
C GLU A 36 0.46 2.16 -10.34
N ARG A 37 1.76 2.04 -10.02
CA ARG A 37 2.37 0.76 -9.68
C ARG A 37 1.76 0.17 -8.41
N LEU A 38 1.58 0.97 -7.36
CA LEU A 38 0.91 0.51 -6.13
C LEU A 38 -0.55 0.11 -6.41
N ALA A 39 -1.28 0.93 -7.16
CA ALA A 39 -2.66 0.64 -7.53
C ALA A 39 -2.80 -0.68 -8.31
N ARG A 40 -1.92 -0.91 -9.30
CA ARG A 40 -1.87 -2.17 -10.06
C ARG A 40 -1.54 -3.36 -9.17
N LEU A 41 -0.61 -3.21 -8.22
CA LEU A 41 -0.27 -4.28 -7.27
C LEU A 41 -1.45 -4.58 -6.34
N LEU A 42 -2.13 -3.55 -5.81
CA LEU A 42 -3.33 -3.72 -5.00
C LEU A 42 -4.45 -4.42 -5.78
N GLN A 43 -4.69 -4.04 -7.03
CA GLN A 43 -5.67 -4.72 -7.88
C GLN A 43 -5.33 -6.20 -8.09
N ARG A 44 -4.06 -6.53 -8.29
CA ARG A 44 -3.60 -7.92 -8.53
C ARG A 44 -3.59 -8.78 -7.27
N HIS A 45 -3.25 -8.19 -6.13
CA HIS A 45 -2.86 -8.94 -4.94
C HIS A 45 -3.78 -8.74 -3.74
N ASP A 46 -4.47 -7.62 -3.68
CA ASP A 46 -5.58 -7.34 -2.78
C ASP A 46 -6.89 -7.38 -3.57
N ARG A 47 -7.08 -8.48 -4.33
CA ARG A 47 -8.18 -8.65 -5.30
C ARG A 47 -9.56 -8.61 -4.64
N LYS A 48 -9.66 -9.08 -3.40
CA LYS A 48 -10.88 -8.99 -2.58
C LYS A 48 -11.00 -7.66 -1.82
N GLY A 49 -9.98 -6.81 -1.88
CA GLY A 49 -9.97 -5.54 -1.17
C GLY A 49 -9.83 -5.69 0.34
N GLU A 50 -9.40 -6.83 0.87
CA GLU A 50 -9.40 -7.11 2.31
C GLU A 50 -8.50 -6.16 3.09
N LEU A 51 -7.33 -5.80 2.54
CA LEU A 51 -6.44 -4.83 3.19
C LEU A 51 -7.06 -3.44 3.21
N ARG A 52 -7.64 -3.01 2.09
CA ARG A 52 -8.27 -1.69 1.95
C ARG A 52 -9.56 -1.59 2.78
N ALA A 53 -10.37 -2.65 2.78
CA ALA A 53 -11.62 -2.74 3.53
C ALA A 53 -11.35 -2.70 5.03
N SER A 54 -10.32 -3.43 5.49
CA SER A 54 -9.89 -3.36 6.89
C SER A 54 -9.43 -1.95 7.31
N LEU A 55 -8.85 -1.15 6.41
CA LEU A 55 -8.43 0.23 6.72
C LEU A 55 -9.60 1.21 6.73
N LEU A 56 -10.56 1.02 5.82
CA LEU A 56 -11.75 1.85 5.72
C LEU A 56 -12.85 1.40 6.70
N ASN A 57 -12.57 0.38 7.51
CA ASN A 57 -13.49 -0.25 8.47
C ASN A 57 -14.82 -0.67 7.82
N VAL A 58 -14.73 -1.30 6.64
CA VAL A 58 -15.87 -1.84 5.89
C VAL A 58 -15.65 -3.33 5.60
N ASP A 59 -16.73 -4.04 5.29
CA ASP A 59 -16.62 -5.40 4.79
C ASP A 59 -16.01 -5.40 3.35
N PRO A 60 -15.15 -6.38 2.99
CA PRO A 60 -14.61 -6.49 1.64
C PRO A 60 -15.67 -6.58 0.52
N ALA A 61 -16.82 -7.22 0.80
CA ALA A 61 -17.94 -7.28 -0.14
C ALA A 61 -18.59 -5.91 -0.33
N ASP A 62 -18.72 -5.14 0.75
CA ASP A 62 -19.25 -3.79 0.70
C ASP A 62 -18.30 -2.83 0.01
N LEU A 63 -16.99 -2.95 0.24
CA LEU A 63 -16.00 -2.17 -0.50
C LEU A 63 -16.09 -2.41 -2.01
N THR A 64 -16.31 -3.66 -2.42
CA THR A 64 -16.50 -4.01 -3.83
C THR A 64 -17.76 -3.37 -4.43
N ARG A 65 -18.84 -3.29 -3.64
CA ARG A 65 -20.08 -2.60 -4.04
C ARG A 65 -19.89 -1.08 -4.11
N LEU A 66 -19.23 -0.51 -3.12
CA LEU A 66 -18.92 0.92 -3.03
C LEU A 66 -18.05 1.39 -4.20
N HIS A 67 -17.08 0.57 -4.64
CA HIS A 67 -16.26 0.87 -5.82
C HIS A 67 -17.04 0.98 -7.14
N LYS A 68 -18.28 0.49 -7.21
CA LYS A 68 -19.15 0.70 -8.38
C LYS A 68 -19.75 2.11 -8.44
N LYS A 69 -19.76 2.81 -7.31
CA LYS A 69 -20.42 4.12 -7.15
C LYS A 69 -19.43 5.24 -6.84
N TYR A 70 -18.34 4.94 -6.17
CA TYR A 70 -17.36 5.90 -5.69
C TYR A 70 -15.95 5.49 -6.09
N SER A 71 -15.13 6.47 -6.43
CA SER A 71 -13.69 6.30 -6.58
C SER A 71 -13.04 5.96 -5.23
N LEU A 72 -11.87 5.34 -5.27
CA LEU A 72 -11.10 5.07 -4.05
C LEU A 72 -10.81 6.35 -3.26
N LYS A 73 -10.54 7.47 -3.96
CA LYS A 73 -10.25 8.76 -3.32
C LYS A 73 -11.46 9.28 -2.55
N GLU A 74 -12.67 9.14 -3.09
CA GLU A 74 -13.90 9.54 -2.41
C GLU A 74 -14.15 8.65 -1.18
N LEU A 75 -13.98 7.34 -1.33
CA LEU A 75 -14.12 6.41 -0.20
C LEU A 75 -13.10 6.69 0.92
N VAL A 76 -11.86 6.99 0.56
CA VAL A 76 -10.82 7.34 1.53
C VAL A 76 -11.22 8.58 2.36
N HIS A 77 -11.74 9.63 1.71
CA HIS A 77 -12.22 10.82 2.43
C HIS A 77 -13.49 10.54 3.26
N GLN A 78 -14.45 9.79 2.70
CA GLN A 78 -15.71 9.45 3.39
C GLN A 78 -15.47 8.62 4.66
N HIS A 79 -14.41 7.80 4.67
CA HIS A 79 -14.07 6.92 5.79
C HIS A 79 -12.97 7.48 6.70
N GLY A 80 -12.79 8.82 6.72
CA GLY A 80 -12.06 9.52 7.79
C GLY A 80 -10.57 9.79 7.52
N PHE A 81 -10.06 9.53 6.31
CA PHE A 81 -8.71 9.97 5.95
C PHE A 81 -8.75 11.37 5.34
N LEU A 82 -7.87 12.25 5.81
CA LEU A 82 -7.74 13.62 5.29
C LEU A 82 -7.31 13.64 3.81
N ASP A 83 -6.44 12.71 3.41
CA ASP A 83 -5.93 12.60 2.06
C ASP A 83 -5.47 11.18 1.70
N MET A 84 -5.17 10.97 0.42
CA MET A 84 -4.63 9.70 -0.07
C MET A 84 -3.26 9.36 0.54
N LYS A 85 -2.49 10.36 0.99
CA LYS A 85 -1.18 10.15 1.61
C LYS A 85 -1.32 9.46 2.97
N GLY A 86 -2.23 9.95 3.81
CA GLY A 86 -2.56 9.34 5.10
C GLY A 86 -3.06 7.90 4.95
N PHE A 87 -3.94 7.66 3.97
CA PHE A 87 -4.39 6.31 3.64
C PHE A 87 -3.24 5.37 3.26
N ARG A 88 -2.29 5.84 2.43
CA ARG A 88 -1.12 5.04 2.03
C ARG A 88 -0.19 4.76 3.20
N TYR A 89 -0.05 5.70 4.13
CA TYR A 89 0.73 5.49 5.35
C TYR A 89 0.08 4.41 6.23
N ALA A 90 -1.24 4.47 6.42
CA ALA A 90 -1.99 3.45 7.15
C ALA A 90 -1.91 2.07 6.45
N LEU A 91 -2.00 2.03 5.12
CA LEU A 91 -1.82 0.82 4.33
C LEU A 91 -0.42 0.23 4.49
N HIS A 92 0.62 1.07 4.50
CA HIS A 92 1.98 0.64 4.75
C HIS A 92 2.10 -0.01 6.15
N GLY A 93 1.55 0.63 7.18
CA GLY A 93 1.48 0.08 8.54
C GLY A 93 0.78 -1.28 8.57
N LYS A 94 -0.41 -1.38 7.99
CA LYS A 94 -1.19 -2.63 7.94
C LYS A 94 -0.44 -3.79 7.28
N ILE A 95 0.30 -3.51 6.20
CA ILE A 95 1.13 -4.54 5.54
C ILE A 95 2.30 -4.97 6.44
N LYS A 96 2.91 -4.05 7.20
CA LYS A 96 3.94 -4.41 8.19
C LYS A 96 3.37 -5.28 9.29
N ASP A 97 2.22 -4.91 9.84
CA ASP A 97 1.55 -5.67 10.89
C ASP A 97 1.24 -7.10 10.43
N GLU A 98 0.74 -7.25 9.20
CA GLU A 98 0.49 -8.56 8.61
C GLU A 98 1.78 -9.38 8.36
N LEU A 99 2.93 -8.74 8.18
CA LEU A 99 4.22 -9.43 8.14
C LEU A 99 4.69 -9.82 9.55
N HIS A 100 4.45 -8.96 10.54
CA HIS A 100 4.75 -9.23 11.95
C HIS A 100 3.96 -10.43 12.48
N THR A 101 2.66 -10.51 12.20
CA THR A 101 1.82 -11.67 12.57
C THR A 101 2.31 -12.98 11.95
N ARG A 102 3.10 -12.90 10.86
CA ARG A 102 3.73 -14.03 10.18
C ARG A 102 5.18 -14.27 10.60
N GLY A 103 5.63 -13.67 11.70
CA GLY A 103 6.95 -13.88 12.29
C GLY A 103 8.09 -13.10 11.62
N TRP A 104 7.80 -12.06 10.83
CA TRP A 104 8.84 -11.19 10.31
C TRP A 104 9.23 -10.13 11.34
N SER A 105 10.52 -10.02 11.65
CA SER A 105 11.04 -8.96 12.51
C SER A 105 11.14 -7.63 11.77
N SER A 106 11.05 -6.52 12.51
CA SER A 106 11.19 -5.16 11.96
C SER A 106 12.51 -4.98 11.22
N GLY A 107 13.60 -5.52 11.77
CA GLY A 107 14.92 -5.51 11.15
C GLY A 107 14.95 -6.26 9.81
N ARG A 108 14.34 -7.44 9.72
CA ARG A 108 14.25 -8.21 8.47
C ARG A 108 13.42 -7.50 7.42
N ILE A 109 12.31 -6.87 7.82
CA ILE A 109 11.46 -6.06 6.95
C ILE A 109 12.25 -4.87 6.40
N GLN A 110 12.88 -4.09 7.28
CA GLN A 110 13.65 -2.90 6.92
C GLN A 110 14.82 -3.26 6.00
N ALA A 111 15.57 -4.32 6.31
CA ALA A 111 16.65 -4.81 5.45
C ALA A 111 16.16 -5.14 4.04
N ARG A 112 14.96 -5.74 3.93
CA ARG A 112 14.35 -6.05 2.62
C ARG A 112 13.94 -4.81 1.84
N ILE A 113 13.35 -3.82 2.50
CA ILE A 113 13.00 -2.54 1.89
C ILE A 113 14.28 -1.86 1.40
N THR A 114 15.28 -1.68 2.27
CA THR A 114 16.55 -1.03 1.93
C THR A 114 17.26 -1.72 0.76
N LYS A 115 17.35 -3.05 0.77
CA LYS A 115 17.97 -3.81 -0.34
C LYS A 115 17.25 -3.59 -1.67
N LYS A 116 15.92 -3.50 -1.65
CA LYS A 116 15.14 -3.30 -2.88
C LYS A 116 15.16 -1.86 -3.37
N LEU A 117 15.21 -0.88 -2.47
CA LEU A 117 15.39 0.54 -2.83
C LEU A 117 16.78 0.80 -3.41
N LYS A 118 17.85 0.25 -2.82
CA LYS A 118 19.21 0.35 -3.36
C LYS A 118 19.32 -0.23 -4.78
N ASN A 119 18.63 -1.34 -5.06
CA ASN A 119 18.64 -1.95 -6.40
C ASN A 119 17.75 -1.22 -7.42
N SER A 120 16.91 -0.26 -7.00
CA SER A 120 16.05 0.51 -7.91
C SER A 120 16.61 1.87 -8.30
N ASP A 121 17.67 2.35 -7.63
CA ASP A 121 18.46 3.51 -8.02
C ASP A 121 19.88 3.05 -8.42
N PRO A 122 20.11 2.63 -9.69
CA PRO A 122 21.45 2.29 -10.17
C PRO A 122 22.28 3.53 -10.56
N THR A 123 21.98 4.71 -10.02
CA THR A 123 22.70 5.96 -10.33
C THR A 123 23.01 6.70 -9.04
N ALA A 124 24.02 6.21 -8.34
CA ALA A 124 24.92 7.02 -7.53
C ALA A 124 26.32 6.82 -8.10
#